data_AF-A0A7C5R0P8-F1
#
_entry.id   AF-A0A7C5R0P8-F1
#
_cell.length_a   1.000
_cell.length_b   1.000
_cell.length_c   1.000
_cell.angle_alpha   90.00
_cell.angle_beta   90.00
_cell.angle_gamma   90.00
#
_symmetry.space_group_name_H-M   'P 1'
#
loop_
_entity.id
_entity.type
_entity.pdbx_description
1 polymer ?
#
loop_
_entity_poly.entity_id
_entity_poly.type
_entity_poly.pdbx_seq_one_letter_code
_entity_poly.pdbx_strand_id
1 'polypeptide(L)' 'RIVLDFELVPVVPMPRRAFQGWRYLKPEDAPPDLSTLGEAAELPAHLRTKLVNLGAW' A
#
# COMPACT_ATOMS: atom_id res chain seq x y z
N ARG A 1 -13.40 -6.75 -22.31
CA ARG A 1 -12.01 -7.26 -22.23
C ARG A 1 -11.25 -6.31 -21.30
N ILE A 2 -10.63 -6.81 -20.25
CA ILE A 2 -9.80 -5.99 -19.35
C ILE A 2 -8.36 -6.17 -19.82
N VAL A 3 -7.64 -5.07 -20.03
CA VAL A 3 -6.20 -5.06 -20.33
C VAL A 3 -5.54 -4.38 -19.13
N LEU A 4 -4.62 -5.08 -18.48
CA LEU A 4 -3.87 -4.56 -17.34
C LEU A 4 -2.54 -4.01 -17.84
N ASP A 5 -2.05 -2.99 -17.15
CA ASP A 5 -0.68 -2.55 -17.29
C ASP A 5 0.28 -3.62 -16.74
N PHE A 6 1.47 -3.72 -17.33
CA PHE A 6 2.54 -4.60 -16.87
C PHE A 6 3.37 -3.95 -15.76
N GLU A 7 3.32 -2.62 -15.65
CA GLU A 7 4.02 -1.90 -14.60
C GLU A 7 3.33 -2.11 -13.24
N LEU A 8 4.11 -2.59 -12.26
CA LEU A 8 3.64 -2.76 -10.89
C LEU A 8 3.95 -1.50 -10.09
N VAL A 9 2.90 -0.81 -9.62
CA VAL A 9 3.04 0.33 -8.72
C VAL A 9 3.10 -0.16 -7.27
N PRO A 10 4.22 0.04 -6.56
CA PRO A 10 4.30 -0.33 -5.15
C PRO A 10 3.46 0.62 -4.30
N VAL A 11 2.62 0.07 -3.43
CA VAL A 11 1.77 0.85 -2.51
C VAL A 11 2.17 0.65 -1.06
N VAL A 12 1.73 1.56 -0.21
CA VAL A 12 1.92 1.47 1.24
C VAL A 12 1.26 0.20 1.80
N PRO A 13 1.97 -0.60 2.61
CA PRO A 13 1.38 -1.77 3.26
C PRO A 13 0.31 -1.36 4.27
N MET A 14 -0.95 -1.71 4.00
CA MET A 14 -2.06 -1.55 4.94
C MET A 14 -2.57 -2.92 5.41
N PRO A 15 -2.63 -3.18 6.73
CA PRO A 15 -3.19 -4.42 7.26
C PRO A 15 -4.70 -4.47 6.97
N ARG A 16 -5.12 -5.43 6.15
CA ARG A 16 -6.54 -5.67 5.83
C ARG A 16 -6.87 -7.14 6.12
N ARG A 17 -8.10 -7.39 6.56
CA ARG A 17 -8.58 -8.76 6.75
C ARG A 17 -8.61 -9.48 5.39
N ALA A 18 -8.27 -10.77 5.39
CA ALA A 18 -8.42 -11.61 4.20
C ALA A 18 -9.87 -11.51 3.68
N PHE A 19 -10.03 -11.42 2.35
CA PHE A 19 -11.32 -11.36 1.67
C PHE A 19 -12.16 -10.09 1.84
N GLN A 20 -11.64 -8.99 2.40
CA GLN A 20 -12.25 -7.67 2.17
C GLN A 20 -12.03 -7.26 0.71
N GLY A 21 -12.97 -7.68 -0.13
CA GLY A 21 -12.85 -7.68 -1.57
C GLY A 21 -12.55 -6.30 -2.14
N TRP A 22 -11.51 -6.26 -2.99
CA TRP A 22 -11.14 -5.09 -3.79
C TRP A 22 -12.28 -4.61 -4.70
N ARG A 23 -13.31 -5.46 -4.90
CA ARG A 23 -14.57 -5.14 -5.59
C ARG A 23 -15.33 -3.96 -4.99
N TYR A 24 -15.10 -3.61 -3.73
CA TYR A 24 -15.73 -2.47 -3.05
C TYR A 24 -14.73 -1.45 -2.52
N LEU A 25 -13.48 -1.48 -2.99
CA LEU A 25 -12.50 -0.46 -2.63
C LEU A 25 -12.95 0.85 -3.29
N LYS A 26 -13.41 1.81 -2.47
CA LYS A 26 -13.65 3.15 -3.00
C LYS A 26 -12.31 3.79 -3.35
N PRO A 27 -12.26 4.75 -4.29
CA PRO A 27 -11.03 5.47 -4.59
C PRO A 27 -10.37 6.09 -3.35
N GLU A 28 -11.17 6.59 -2.41
CA GLU A 28 -10.68 7.12 -1.12
C GLU A 28 -10.09 6.07 -0.17
N ASP A 29 -10.41 4.79 -0.35
CA ASP A 29 -9.89 3.68 0.47
C ASP A 29 -8.63 3.04 -0.14
N ALA A 30 -8.20 3.52 -1.32
CA ALA A 30 -7.01 3.02 -2.00
C ALA A 30 -5.75 3.38 -1.19
N PRO A 31 -4.86 2.40 -0.91
CA PRO A 31 -3.58 2.70 -0.30
C PRO A 31 -2.79 3.68 -1.17
N PRO A 32 -2.11 4.67 -0.58
CA PRO A 32 -1.28 5.59 -1.34
C PRO A 32 -0.07 4.86 -1.96
N ASP A 33 0.41 5.39 -3.09
CA ASP A 33 1.62 4.89 -3.73
C ASP A 33 2.82 5.07 -2.79
N LEU A 34 3.68 4.07 -2.71
CA LEU A 34 4.83 4.08 -1.81
C LEU A 34 5.78 5.25 -2.12
N SER A 35 5.87 5.67 -3.39
CA SER A 35 6.66 6.82 -3.84
C SER A 35 6.22 8.15 -3.22
N THR A 36 4.97 8.26 -2.76
CA THR A 36 4.44 9.49 -2.15
C THR A 36 5.04 9.80 -0.78
N LEU A 37 5.77 8.85 -0.19
CA LEU A 37 6.36 8.97 1.14
C LEU A 37 7.79 9.52 1.17
N GLY A 38 8.33 9.91 0.01
CA GLY A 38 9.68 10.48 -0.08
C GLY A 38 10.74 9.53 0.47
N GLU A 39 11.60 10.03 1.37
CA GLU A 39 12.70 9.26 1.98
C GLU A 39 12.21 8.00 2.73
N ALA A 40 10.97 7.98 3.22
CA ALA A 40 10.42 6.80 3.87
C ALA A 40 10.16 5.63 2.91
N ALA A 41 10.11 5.89 1.59
CA ALA A 41 10.07 4.85 0.57
C ALA A 41 11.38 4.05 0.47
N GLU A 42 12.50 4.63 0.88
CA GLU A 42 13.83 4.00 0.84
C GLU A 42 14.12 3.12 2.07
N LEU A 43 13.27 3.20 3.11
CA LEU A 43 13.46 2.38 4.30
C LEU A 43 13.32 0.88 3.98
N PRO A 44 14.17 0.03 4.60
CA PRO A 44 14.01 -1.42 4.54
C PRO A 44 12.60 -1.87 4.93
N ALA A 45 12.06 -2.83 4.18
CA ALA A 45 10.67 -3.29 4.33
C ALA A 45 10.31 -3.65 5.78
N HIS A 46 11.21 -4.34 6.50
CA HIS A 46 10.99 -4.74 7.88
C HIS A 46 10.87 -3.57 8.87
N LEU A 47 11.54 -2.43 8.61
CA LEU A 47 11.41 -1.23 9.44
C LEU A 47 10.09 -0.52 9.18
N ARG A 48 9.66 -0.43 7.92
CA ARG A 48 8.36 0.15 7.56
C ARG A 48 7.21 -0.60 8.21
N THR A 49 7.23 -1.94 8.16
CA THR A 49 6.22 -2.75 8.85
C THR A 49 6.17 -2.48 10.35
N LYS A 50 7.33 -2.28 10.99
CA LYS A 50 7.37 -1.93 12.42
C LYS A 50 6.76 -0.55 12.69
N LEU A 51 7.02 0.45 11.85
CA LEU A 51 6.45 1.80 12.00
C LEU A 51 4.93 1.79 11.85
N VAL A 52 4.41 1.07 10.84
CA VAL A 52 2.96 0.88 10.65
C VAL A 52 2.32 0.20 11.86
N ASN A 53 2.96 -0.84 12.41
CA ASN A 53 2.46 -1.53 13.61
C ASN A 53 2.49 -0.64 14.87
N LEU A 54 3.37 0.35 14.93
CA LEU A 54 3.49 1.30 16.05
C LEU A 54 2.54 2.50 15.91
N GLY A 55 1.80 2.63 14.80
CA GLY A 55 0.93 3.77 14.53
C GLY A 55 1.67 5.07 14.25
N ALA A 56 2.96 5.00 13.92
CA ALA A 56 3.84 6.15 13.64
C ALA A 56 4.02 6.38 12.14
N TRP A 57 2.96 6.12 11.35
CA TRP A 57 2.96 6.11 9.90
C TRP A 57 2.06 7.19 9.32
#